data_AF-A0A182T7S6-F1
#
_entry.id   AF-A0A182T7S6-F1
#
_cell.length_a   1.000
_cell.length_b   1.000
_cell.length_c   1.000
_cell.angle_alpha   90.00
_cell.angle_beta   90.00
_cell.angle_gamma   90.00
#
_symmetry.space_group_name_H-M   'P 1'
#
loop_
_entity.id
_entity.type
_entity.pdbx_description
1 polymer ?
#
loop_
_entity_poly.entity_id
_entity_poly.type
_entity_poly.pdbx_seq_one_letter_code
_entity_poly.pdbx_strand_id
1 'polypeptide(L)'
;MYRNDYPIISRHKSISKYETPVVEETMCFMDRSTCANRHVSAIEWHPQLTGTFVAAYVHHIPSVLMTVPRAGNTSDGQEVAGGMRTIPSGATVGAGGGREDAINRLVFEKCPVLAWNFEESLVPKLWLDSPREVTALSFCPYDGRLLVGGLSSGQIAIWELTDAQLEHTGPRTSGREHKQQGQHPTPDVYRSEIKLLLGNATPTSRLARGYSGSPDGQGHGHGTLKDGTGAPETPWHVRPAVISALERSARKPITVIRWLPQNYHAVNTGQLRVNSAEDGPGRFLLTAALDGTVSMWNLDLSVPAALSAHAQDKQKGAGELDTVGESTPTGGGLARLNHVFHPTFRVRCDVPIVTLALDEQPISLRGGGPSGAFQLPPVICHQAFIAGTLLGGLFWGKWDGYEFDQGAVVNEEPMRDRDTFAAVHNGPLVAIARNTFVPEVLLTAGGSVLALWTADCRQSPIFWRVKPASVTACVWSLDRPSVFYVGLANGDLEIWDLQIHTSTACVTLNLGANVLSIITQQQHRRTPHRHLAVADGNCNVRLLSIPAAFAEPRPSERKRFRQLIRAELARKHDQSAWVQRYYEQNREQIEAKLRAEREARELAERLEVEKQEHDDFLRRQAIEEAKKK
;
A
#
# COMPACT_ATOMS: atom_id res chain seq x y z
N MET A 1 -61.79 -21.92 15.62
CA MET A 1 -61.58 -21.34 14.27
C MET A 1 -60.22 -20.63 14.17
N TYR A 2 -59.16 -21.21 14.75
CA TYR A 2 -57.81 -20.68 14.59
C TYR A 2 -56.88 -21.86 14.34
N ARG A 3 -56.34 -21.94 13.13
CA ARG A 3 -55.36 -22.94 12.72
C ARG A 3 -53.99 -22.31 12.87
N ASN A 4 -53.05 -23.06 13.47
CA ASN A 4 -51.67 -22.60 13.58
C ASN A 4 -50.98 -22.75 12.22
N ASP A 5 -50.94 -21.66 11.45
CA ASP A 5 -50.32 -21.62 10.12
C ASP A 5 -48.80 -21.35 10.18
N TYR A 6 -48.23 -21.17 11.37
CA TYR A 6 -46.80 -20.94 11.58
C TYR A 6 -45.89 -22.02 10.94
N PRO A 7 -46.25 -23.32 10.97
CA PRO A 7 -45.49 -24.36 10.27
C PRO A 7 -45.52 -24.23 8.74
N ILE A 8 -46.49 -23.53 8.16
CA ILE A 8 -46.60 -23.27 6.72
C ILE A 8 -45.68 -22.10 6.34
N ILE A 9 -45.58 -21.10 7.22
CA ILE A 9 -44.71 -19.92 7.06
C ILE A 9 -43.24 -20.29 7.29
N SER A 10 -42.93 -21.17 8.26
CA SER A 10 -41.54 -21.50 8.60
C SER A 10 -40.86 -22.51 7.67
N ARG A 11 -41.63 -23.25 6.86
CA ARG A 11 -41.10 -24.23 5.89
C ARG A 11 -40.62 -23.59 4.58
N HIS A 12 -41.09 -22.39 4.26
CA HIS A 12 -40.81 -21.73 2.99
C HIS A 12 -40.05 -20.42 3.23
N LYS A 13 -38.71 -20.54 3.17
CA LYS A 13 -37.66 -19.54 3.39
C LYS A 13 -37.31 -19.32 4.85
N SER A 14 -36.06 -19.64 5.19
CA SER A 14 -35.42 -19.03 6.36
C SER A 14 -35.57 -17.53 6.23
N ILE A 15 -36.32 -16.91 7.14
CA ILE A 15 -36.25 -15.46 7.30
C ILE A 15 -34.80 -15.18 7.65
N SER A 16 -34.08 -14.45 6.78
CA SER A 16 -32.72 -14.01 7.07
C SER A 16 -32.78 -13.19 8.33
N LYS A 17 -32.37 -13.77 9.46
CA LYS A 17 -32.27 -13.05 10.72
C LYS A 17 -31.27 -11.92 10.47
N TYR A 18 -31.71 -10.68 10.69
CA TYR A 18 -30.81 -9.54 10.59
C TYR A 18 -29.82 -9.64 11.75
N GLU A 19 -28.63 -10.14 11.46
CA GLU A 19 -27.52 -10.12 12.40
C GLU A 19 -26.66 -8.91 12.09
N THR A 20 -26.40 -8.09 13.11
CA THR A 20 -25.45 -7.00 13.01
C THR A 20 -24.09 -7.61 12.63
N PRO A 21 -23.48 -7.19 11.51
CA PRO A 21 -22.22 -7.78 11.07
C PRO A 21 -21.13 -7.53 12.12
N VAL A 22 -20.53 -8.61 12.63
CA VAL A 22 -19.46 -8.56 13.63
C VAL A 22 -18.12 -8.74 12.94
N VAL A 23 -17.26 -7.71 13.04
CA VAL A 23 -15.87 -7.77 12.59
C VAL A 23 -15.02 -8.18 13.80
N GLU A 24 -14.29 -9.29 13.68
CA GLU A 24 -13.46 -9.83 14.76
C GLU A 24 -11.99 -9.80 14.35
N GLU A 25 -11.11 -9.37 15.26
CA GLU A 25 -9.66 -9.54 15.11
C GLU A 25 -9.31 -11.00 15.43
N THR A 26 -8.76 -11.70 14.44
CA THR A 26 -8.43 -13.12 14.56
C THR A 26 -6.97 -13.34 14.95
N MET A 27 -6.05 -12.49 14.45
CA MET A 27 -4.61 -12.61 14.69
C MET A 27 -3.93 -11.24 14.67
N CYS A 28 -2.77 -11.13 15.31
CA CYS A 28 -1.91 -9.95 15.25
C CYS A 28 -0.46 -10.40 15.09
N PHE A 29 0.21 -9.91 14.04
CA PHE A 29 1.58 -10.26 13.68
C PHE A 29 2.54 -9.13 14.08
N MET A 30 3.55 -9.47 14.87
CA MET A 30 4.57 -8.53 15.34
C MET A 30 5.82 -9.26 15.82
N ASP A 31 6.98 -8.84 15.32
CA ASP A 31 8.28 -9.09 15.96
C ASP A 31 8.79 -7.77 16.55
N ARG A 32 8.60 -7.60 17.85
CA ARG A 32 8.97 -6.38 18.58
C ARG A 32 10.47 -6.13 18.58
N SER A 33 11.29 -7.18 18.60
CA SER A 33 12.75 -7.04 18.68
C SER A 33 13.32 -6.36 17.44
N THR A 34 12.71 -6.63 16.30
CA THR A 34 13.12 -6.14 14.98
C THR A 34 12.37 -4.88 14.55
N CYS A 35 11.07 -4.80 14.85
CA CYS A 35 10.18 -3.81 14.25
C CYS A 35 9.85 -2.61 15.16
N ALA A 36 10.41 -2.56 16.39
CA ALA A 36 10.18 -1.44 17.30
C ALA A 36 10.50 -0.09 16.63
N ASN A 37 9.62 0.90 16.86
CA ASN A 37 9.71 2.26 16.31
C ASN A 37 9.69 2.36 14.77
N ARG A 38 9.12 1.35 14.09
CA ARG A 38 8.92 1.35 12.64
C ARG A 38 7.44 1.40 12.28
N HIS A 39 7.18 1.64 11.00
CA HIS A 39 5.87 1.57 10.37
C HIS A 39 5.90 0.51 9.28
N VAL A 40 4.75 -0.12 9.03
CA VAL A 40 4.60 -1.04 7.90
C VAL A 40 4.44 -0.21 6.63
N SER A 41 5.36 -0.35 5.67
CA SER A 41 5.35 0.40 4.41
C SER A 41 4.61 -0.32 3.29
N ALA A 42 4.62 -1.65 3.31
CA ALA A 42 3.94 -2.48 2.32
C ALA A 42 3.55 -3.83 2.94
N ILE A 43 2.39 -4.36 2.52
CA ILE A 43 1.97 -5.73 2.80
C ILE A 43 1.56 -6.35 1.46
N GLU A 44 2.13 -7.49 1.14
CA GLU A 44 1.77 -8.24 -0.06
C GLU A 44 1.47 -9.71 0.28
N TRP A 45 0.30 -10.19 -0.15
CA TRP A 45 -0.09 -11.59 -0.01
C TRP A 45 0.63 -12.46 -1.04
N HIS A 46 1.09 -13.63 -0.61
CA HIS A 46 1.62 -14.60 -1.56
C HIS A 46 0.50 -15.04 -2.52
N PRO A 47 0.72 -15.09 -3.85
CA PRO A 47 -0.37 -15.34 -4.82
C PRO A 47 -0.90 -16.78 -4.76
N GLN A 48 -0.11 -17.73 -4.27
CA GLN A 48 -0.44 -19.16 -4.30
C GLN A 48 -0.55 -19.81 -2.91
N LEU A 49 0.11 -19.26 -1.89
CA LEU A 49 0.19 -19.85 -0.54
C LEU A 49 -0.83 -19.14 0.34
N THR A 50 -1.85 -19.89 0.76
CA THR A 50 -2.91 -19.36 1.61
C THR A 50 -2.38 -19.06 2.99
N GLY A 51 -2.69 -17.87 3.52
CA GLY A 51 -2.29 -17.47 4.87
C GLY A 51 -0.85 -16.95 4.97
N THR A 52 -0.14 -16.86 3.84
CA THR A 52 1.22 -16.31 3.78
C THR A 52 1.21 -14.90 3.21
N PHE A 53 1.93 -13.98 3.86
CA PHE A 53 2.14 -12.62 3.36
C PHE A 53 3.53 -12.12 3.73
N VAL A 54 4.01 -11.10 3.02
CA VAL A 54 5.25 -10.40 3.32
C VAL A 54 4.94 -8.97 3.71
N ALA A 55 5.60 -8.49 4.77
CA ALA A 55 5.50 -7.11 5.23
C ALA A 55 6.88 -6.44 5.27
N ALA A 56 6.97 -5.20 4.81
CA ALA A 56 8.16 -4.36 4.90
C ALA A 56 8.00 -3.30 6.00
N TYR A 57 9.10 -3.00 6.70
CA TYR A 57 9.10 -2.12 7.86
C TYR A 57 10.13 -0.99 7.71
N VAL A 58 9.68 0.25 7.87
CA VAL A 58 10.49 1.48 7.65
C VAL A 58 10.32 2.46 8.80
N HIS A 59 11.27 3.36 9.00
CA HIS A 59 11.13 4.41 10.01
C HIS A 59 10.19 5.53 9.57
N HIS A 60 10.12 5.79 8.27
CA HIS A 60 9.44 6.97 7.75
C HIS A 60 8.62 6.62 6.51
N ILE A 61 7.33 6.96 6.55
CA ILE A 61 6.44 6.91 5.38
C ILE A 61 6.15 8.37 4.96
N PRO A 62 6.66 8.85 3.81
CA PRO A 62 6.55 10.24 3.40
C PRO A 62 5.11 10.80 3.36
N SER A 63 4.15 10.00 2.90
CA SER A 63 2.73 10.39 2.84
C SER A 63 2.11 10.52 4.23
N VAL A 64 2.44 9.63 5.17
CA VAL A 64 1.91 9.65 6.54
C VAL A 64 2.46 10.84 7.34
N LEU A 65 3.74 11.17 7.19
CA LEU A 65 4.36 12.33 7.86
C LEU A 65 3.70 13.67 7.51
N MET A 66 3.20 13.80 6.28
CA MET A 66 2.51 15.01 5.81
C MET A 66 1.03 15.06 6.24
N THR A 67 0.45 13.94 6.67
CA THR A 67 -0.97 13.85 7.09
C THR A 67 -1.21 14.17 8.56
N VAL A 68 -0.17 14.18 9.39
CA VAL A 68 -0.23 14.53 10.80
C VAL A 68 0.31 15.96 10.97
N PRO A 69 -0.48 16.92 11.47
CA PRO A 69 0.03 18.25 11.77
C PRO A 69 1.21 18.14 12.74
N ARG A 70 2.38 18.67 12.37
CA ARG A 70 3.43 18.93 13.36
C ARG A 70 2.84 19.89 14.38
N ALA A 71 2.83 19.50 15.66
CA ALA A 71 2.63 20.44 16.75
C ALA A 71 3.77 21.48 16.66
N GLY A 72 3.49 22.60 16.00
CA GLY A 72 4.43 23.68 15.79
C GLY A 72 4.37 24.63 16.97
N ASN A 73 5.55 25.05 17.43
CA ASN A 73 5.72 26.26 18.24
C ASN A 73 4.94 27.41 17.62
N THR A 74 3.88 27.86 18.29
CA THR A 74 3.28 29.17 18.07
C THR A 74 3.49 29.98 19.34
N SER A 75 4.52 30.80 19.35
CA SER A 75 4.51 32.04 20.13
C SER A 75 3.60 33.01 19.38
N ASP A 76 2.34 33.07 19.76
CA ASP A 76 1.56 34.30 19.86
C ASP A 76 0.19 33.96 20.44
N GLY A 77 -0.14 34.65 21.54
CA GLY A 77 -1.31 34.37 22.35
C GLY A 77 -2.58 34.93 21.72
N GLN A 78 -3.58 34.08 21.54
CA GLN A 78 -4.98 34.47 21.68
C GLN A 78 -5.84 33.25 22.05
N GLU A 79 -6.44 33.32 23.24
CA GLU A 79 -7.34 32.30 23.79
C GLU A 79 -8.64 32.22 22.98
N VAL A 80 -8.99 31.01 22.51
CA VAL A 80 -10.38 30.60 22.30
C VAL A 80 -10.53 29.14 22.74
N ALA A 81 -11.44 28.92 23.69
CA ALA A 81 -11.70 27.65 24.35
C ALA A 81 -12.59 26.69 23.54
N GLY A 82 -12.37 25.38 23.72
CA GLY A 82 -13.41 24.35 23.61
C GLY A 82 -13.15 23.21 22.62
N GLY A 83 -12.43 22.17 23.03
CA GLY A 83 -12.34 20.91 22.26
C GLY A 83 -11.24 19.97 22.74
N MET A 84 -11.51 19.21 23.80
CA MET A 84 -10.62 18.20 24.38
C MET A 84 -10.34 17.07 23.37
N ARG A 85 -9.09 16.94 22.91
CA ARG A 85 -8.54 15.70 22.33
C ARG A 85 -7.16 15.42 22.91
N THR A 86 -7.08 14.27 23.56
CA THR A 86 -5.92 13.72 24.26
C THR A 86 -4.77 13.43 23.31
N ILE A 87 -3.60 13.98 23.62
CA ILE A 87 -2.31 13.54 23.07
C ILE A 87 -2.08 12.08 23.49
N PRO A 88 -1.65 11.16 22.62
CA PRO A 88 -1.32 9.80 23.02
C PRO A 88 -0.10 9.80 23.96
N SER A 89 -0.32 9.46 25.23
CA SER A 89 0.74 8.99 26.12
C SER A 89 1.32 7.69 25.57
N GLY A 90 2.47 7.78 24.91
CA GLY A 90 3.19 6.62 24.35
C GLY A 90 4.30 7.02 23.38
N ALA A 91 4.15 8.14 22.67
CA ALA A 91 5.23 8.77 21.94
C ALA A 91 5.94 9.76 22.87
N THR A 92 6.91 9.27 23.65
CA THR A 92 7.97 10.17 24.11
C THR A 92 8.74 10.57 22.87
N VAL A 93 8.34 11.68 22.24
CA VAL A 93 9.31 12.50 21.52
C VAL A 93 10.23 12.98 22.63
N GLY A 94 11.32 12.24 22.85
CA GLY A 94 12.32 12.62 23.82
C GLY A 94 12.69 14.07 23.54
N ALA A 95 12.48 14.94 24.53
CA ALA A 95 13.00 16.29 24.55
C ALA A 95 14.52 16.26 24.77
N GLY A 96 15.22 15.51 23.90
CA GLY A 96 16.66 15.41 23.82
C GLY A 96 17.02 15.60 22.35
N GLY A 97 17.58 16.76 22.03
CA GLY A 97 18.14 17.09 20.72
C GLY A 97 19.38 16.26 20.37
N GLY A 98 19.27 14.93 20.41
CA GLY A 98 20.18 14.03 19.75
C GLY A 98 19.78 13.98 18.29
N ARG A 99 20.57 14.60 17.42
CA ARG A 99 20.54 14.36 15.98
C ARG A 99 20.72 12.85 15.80
N GLU A 100 19.62 12.11 15.66
CA GLU A 100 19.67 10.68 15.38
C GLU A 100 20.62 10.50 14.20
N ASP A 101 21.68 9.74 14.40
CA ASP A 101 22.74 9.63 13.43
C ASP A 101 22.23 8.85 12.21
N ALA A 102 21.75 9.61 11.23
CA ALA A 102 21.22 9.10 9.97
C ALA A 102 22.25 8.23 9.23
N ILE A 103 23.55 8.49 9.43
CA ILE A 103 24.62 7.67 8.87
C ILE A 103 24.68 6.35 9.62
N ASN A 104 24.69 6.36 10.97
CA ASN A 104 24.65 5.12 11.75
C ASN A 104 23.43 4.25 11.40
N ARG A 105 22.25 4.86 11.24
CA ARG A 105 21.06 4.13 10.80
C ARG A 105 21.23 3.53 9.40
N LEU A 106 21.72 4.33 8.46
CA LEU A 106 21.95 3.89 7.08
C LEU A 106 23.01 2.78 6.95
N VAL A 107 23.97 2.73 7.87
CA VAL A 107 25.13 1.81 7.82
C VAL A 107 24.90 0.54 8.64
N PHE A 108 24.37 0.65 9.85
CA PHE A 108 24.31 -0.46 10.81
C PHE A 108 22.91 -1.03 10.99
N GLU A 109 21.87 -0.27 10.68
CA GLU A 109 20.52 -0.69 10.97
C GLU A 109 19.97 -1.58 9.85
N LYS A 110 19.37 -2.71 10.25
CA LYS A 110 18.76 -3.64 9.30
C LYS A 110 17.47 -3.03 8.73
N CYS A 111 17.12 -3.46 7.52
CA CYS A 111 15.86 -3.13 6.85
C CYS A 111 14.97 -4.39 6.84
N PRO A 112 14.04 -4.54 7.80
CA PRO A 112 13.26 -5.75 7.94
C PRO A 112 12.22 -5.88 6.83
N VAL A 113 12.25 -7.03 6.17
CA VAL A 113 11.21 -7.49 5.26
C VAL A 113 10.91 -8.93 5.66
N LEU A 114 9.73 -9.15 6.23
CA LEU A 114 9.42 -10.38 6.96
C LEU A 114 8.28 -11.13 6.29
N ALA A 115 8.46 -12.43 6.07
CA ALA A 115 7.40 -13.32 5.61
C ALA A 115 6.70 -13.98 6.80
N TRP A 116 5.38 -13.87 6.85
CA TRP A 116 4.52 -14.36 7.91
C TRP A 116 3.59 -15.46 7.41
N ASN A 117 3.16 -16.34 8.31
CA ASN A 117 2.15 -17.36 8.07
C ASN A 117 1.17 -17.39 9.25
N PHE A 118 -0.11 -17.62 9.00
CA PHE A 118 -1.16 -17.73 10.03
C PHE A 118 -0.86 -18.76 11.14
N GLU A 119 0.01 -19.74 10.92
CA GLU A 119 0.43 -20.70 11.96
C GLU A 119 1.27 -20.05 13.07
N GLU A 120 1.99 -18.95 12.80
CA GLU A 120 2.95 -18.34 13.71
C GLU A 120 2.93 -16.81 13.58
N SER A 121 2.41 -16.12 14.60
CA SER A 121 2.25 -14.66 14.54
C SER A 121 3.35 -13.86 15.23
N LEU A 122 4.24 -14.52 15.98
CA LEU A 122 5.31 -13.87 16.75
C LEU A 122 6.69 -14.05 16.11
N VAL A 123 6.89 -15.10 15.33
CA VAL A 123 8.16 -15.40 14.67
C VAL A 123 7.95 -15.45 13.15
N PRO A 124 8.64 -14.59 12.38
CA PRO A 124 8.56 -14.64 10.93
C PRO A 124 9.20 -15.93 10.39
N LYS A 125 8.72 -16.43 9.26
CA LYS A 125 9.28 -17.62 8.59
C LYS A 125 10.53 -17.27 7.79
N LEU A 126 10.51 -16.15 7.06
CA LEU A 126 11.66 -15.65 6.31
C LEU A 126 12.00 -14.23 6.69
N TRP A 127 13.29 -13.93 6.60
CA TRP A 127 13.84 -12.59 6.58
C TRP A 127 14.40 -12.30 5.19
N LEU A 128 13.79 -11.40 4.44
CA LEU A 128 14.32 -11.00 3.13
C LEU A 128 15.31 -9.85 3.32
N ASP A 129 16.59 -10.11 3.04
CA ASP A 129 17.66 -9.14 3.24
C ASP A 129 17.51 -7.99 2.24
N SER A 130 17.63 -6.75 2.73
CA SER A 130 17.63 -5.54 1.90
C SER A 130 18.68 -4.55 2.38
N PRO A 131 19.45 -3.90 1.47
CA PRO A 131 20.45 -2.89 1.85
C PRO A 131 19.85 -1.51 2.15
N ARG A 132 18.56 -1.32 1.84
CA ARG A 132 17.82 -0.06 2.00
C ARG A 132 16.39 -0.37 2.41
N GLU A 133 15.73 0.60 3.02
CA GLU A 133 14.32 0.50 3.39
C GLU A 133 13.47 0.19 2.17
N VAL A 134 12.59 -0.81 2.30
CA VAL A 134 11.67 -1.24 1.25
C VAL A 134 10.36 -0.47 1.40
N THR A 135 10.02 0.33 0.40
CA THR A 135 8.87 1.24 0.41
C THR A 135 7.68 0.74 -0.40
N ALA A 136 7.88 -0.24 -1.27
CA ALA A 136 6.83 -0.93 -2.01
C ALA A 136 7.19 -2.41 -2.16
N LEU A 137 6.19 -3.29 -2.14
CA LEU A 137 6.33 -4.72 -2.39
C LEU A 137 5.31 -5.16 -3.43
N SER A 138 5.68 -6.10 -4.29
CA SER A 138 4.72 -6.83 -5.11
C SER A 138 5.24 -8.19 -5.52
N PHE A 139 4.45 -9.23 -5.27
CA PHE A 139 4.70 -10.55 -5.82
C PHE A 139 4.34 -10.54 -7.30
N CYS A 140 5.07 -11.32 -8.08
CA CYS A 140 4.67 -11.60 -9.44
C CYS A 140 3.35 -12.40 -9.42
N PRO A 141 2.27 -11.89 -10.05
CA PRO A 141 0.94 -12.52 -9.93
C PRO A 141 0.84 -13.89 -10.61
N TYR A 142 1.82 -14.22 -11.45
CA TYR A 142 1.89 -15.47 -12.20
C TYR A 142 3.14 -16.31 -11.91
N ASP A 143 4.01 -15.85 -11.01
CA ASP A 143 5.17 -16.60 -10.53
C ASP A 143 5.41 -16.29 -9.04
N GLY A 144 4.86 -17.13 -8.15
CA GLY A 144 4.95 -16.92 -6.70
C GLY A 144 6.37 -16.92 -6.14
N ARG A 145 7.37 -17.39 -6.91
CA ARG A 145 8.78 -17.36 -6.48
C ARG A 145 9.36 -15.96 -6.52
N LEU A 146 8.80 -15.06 -7.32
CA LEU A 146 9.38 -13.74 -7.53
C LEU A 146 8.69 -12.67 -6.68
N LEU A 147 9.43 -12.08 -5.76
CA LEU A 147 9.04 -10.89 -5.02
C LEU A 147 9.90 -9.71 -5.45
N VAL A 148 9.26 -8.59 -5.78
CA VAL A 148 9.94 -7.34 -6.13
C VAL A 148 9.72 -6.33 -5.02
N GLY A 149 10.80 -5.68 -4.57
CA GLY A 149 10.80 -4.62 -3.58
C GLY A 149 11.35 -3.32 -4.16
N GLY A 150 10.62 -2.24 -3.96
CA GLY A 150 11.05 -0.88 -4.29
C GLY A 150 11.82 -0.30 -3.12
N LEU A 151 13.02 0.21 -3.37
CA LEU A 151 13.91 0.71 -2.32
C LEU A 151 13.78 2.23 -2.16
N SER A 152 14.11 2.72 -0.97
CA SER A 152 14.19 4.16 -0.68
C SER A 152 15.26 4.90 -1.50
N SER A 153 16.23 4.19 -2.06
CA SER A 153 17.22 4.73 -3.01
C SER A 153 16.66 4.97 -4.43
N GLY A 154 15.47 4.44 -4.75
CA GLY A 154 14.90 4.43 -6.10
C GLY A 154 15.28 3.22 -6.95
N GLN A 155 16.12 2.33 -6.43
CA GLN A 155 16.39 1.00 -7.01
C GLN A 155 15.22 0.04 -6.75
N ILE A 156 15.15 -1.04 -7.53
CA ILE A 156 14.41 -2.26 -7.18
C ILE A 156 15.36 -3.37 -6.72
N ALA A 157 14.88 -4.20 -5.80
CA ALA A 157 15.45 -5.47 -5.39
C ALA A 157 14.49 -6.60 -5.77
N ILE A 158 15.02 -7.74 -6.21
CA ILE A 158 14.23 -8.91 -6.60
C ILE A 158 14.72 -10.10 -5.79
N TRP A 159 13.80 -10.73 -5.06
CA TRP A 159 14.04 -12.01 -4.38
C TRP A 159 13.41 -13.14 -5.20
N GLU A 160 14.18 -14.20 -5.38
CA GLU A 160 13.72 -15.45 -5.99
C GLU A 160 13.69 -16.52 -4.91
N LEU A 161 12.49 -16.93 -4.52
CA LEU A 161 12.27 -17.92 -3.47
C LEU A 161 12.49 -19.33 -4.04
N THR A 162 13.27 -20.14 -3.33
CA THR A 162 13.47 -21.55 -3.65
C THR A 162 12.27 -22.39 -3.22
N ASP A 163 12.12 -23.59 -3.79
CA ASP A 163 11.05 -24.50 -3.38
C ASP A 163 11.12 -24.84 -1.88
N ALA A 164 12.32 -25.04 -1.33
CA ALA A 164 12.51 -25.29 0.10
C ALA A 164 12.06 -24.09 0.96
N GLN A 165 12.32 -22.85 0.52
CA GLN A 165 11.87 -21.65 1.22
C GLN A 165 10.34 -21.52 1.15
N LEU A 166 9.75 -21.79 -0.01
CA LEU A 166 8.30 -21.80 -0.19
C LEU A 166 7.63 -22.85 0.70
N GLU A 167 8.17 -24.08 0.73
CA GLU A 167 7.70 -25.15 1.62
C GLU A 167 7.83 -24.75 3.10
N HIS A 168 8.93 -24.11 3.49
CA HIS A 168 9.12 -23.61 4.86
C HIS A 168 8.12 -22.51 5.24
N THR A 169 7.78 -21.61 4.30
CA THR A 169 6.79 -20.54 4.52
C THR A 169 5.34 -21.00 4.44
N GLY A 170 5.09 -22.07 3.69
CA GLY A 170 3.77 -22.61 3.46
C GLY A 170 3.18 -23.26 4.70
N PRO A 171 1.88 -23.61 4.66
CA PRO A 171 1.28 -24.39 5.74
C PRO A 171 1.98 -25.73 5.87
N ARG A 172 2.20 -26.19 7.11
CA ARG A 172 2.83 -27.50 7.34
C ARG A 172 1.90 -28.58 6.79
N THR A 173 2.35 -29.33 5.79
CA THR A 173 1.64 -30.55 5.38
C THR A 173 1.70 -31.51 6.56
N SER A 174 0.58 -31.76 7.23
CA SER A 174 0.51 -32.80 8.25
C SER A 174 0.92 -34.11 7.60
N GLY A 175 2.14 -34.57 7.89
CA GLY A 175 2.51 -35.97 7.70
C GLY A 175 1.45 -36.82 8.39
N ARG A 176 1.19 -38.02 7.87
CA ARG A 176 0.29 -39.00 8.48
C ARG A 176 0.78 -39.36 9.88
N GLU A 177 0.47 -38.54 10.87
CA GLU A 177 0.56 -38.90 12.27
C GLU A 177 -0.77 -39.54 12.66
N HIS A 178 -0.67 -40.73 13.26
CA HIS A 178 -1.83 -41.45 13.75
C HIS A 178 -2.65 -40.55 14.68
N LYS A 179 -3.95 -40.41 14.36
CA LYS A 179 -4.95 -39.82 15.24
C LYS A 179 -4.80 -40.38 16.66
N GLN A 180 -4.33 -39.55 17.58
CA GLN A 180 -4.85 -39.57 18.94
C GLN A 180 -5.71 -38.31 19.11
N GLN A 181 -6.98 -38.53 19.38
CA GLN A 181 -7.97 -37.49 19.67
C GLN A 181 -7.52 -36.69 20.90
N GLY A 182 -7.35 -35.38 20.74
CA GLY A 182 -7.11 -34.43 21.82
C GLY A 182 -7.65 -33.06 21.45
N GLN A 183 -8.47 -32.48 22.32
CA GLN A 183 -9.29 -31.27 22.23
C GLN A 183 -8.67 -30.03 21.56
N HIS A 184 -9.51 -29.25 20.88
CA HIS A 184 -9.23 -27.87 20.46
C HIS A 184 -8.79 -27.00 21.65
N PRO A 185 -7.72 -26.20 21.54
CA PRO A 185 -7.34 -25.27 22.61
C PRO A 185 -8.29 -24.08 22.66
N THR A 186 -8.75 -23.75 23.87
CA THR A 186 -9.62 -22.60 24.15
C THR A 186 -8.80 -21.31 24.39
N PRO A 187 -9.41 -20.12 24.26
CA PRO A 187 -8.74 -18.82 24.43
C PRO A 187 -8.02 -18.58 25.78
N ASP A 188 -8.27 -19.43 26.79
CA ASP A 188 -7.65 -19.32 28.11
C ASP A 188 -6.19 -19.80 28.16
N VAL A 189 -5.76 -20.61 27.18
CA VAL A 189 -4.36 -21.06 27.06
C VAL A 189 -3.45 -19.86 26.73
N TYR A 190 -3.88 -19.00 25.80
CA TYR A 190 -3.17 -17.76 25.46
C TYR A 190 -3.03 -16.79 26.64
N ARG A 191 -4.06 -16.70 27.51
CA ARG A 191 -4.00 -15.88 28.74
C ARG A 191 -2.97 -16.41 29.75
N SER A 192 -2.74 -17.70 29.75
CA SER A 192 -1.83 -18.38 30.66
C SER A 192 -0.37 -18.19 30.23
N GLU A 193 -0.10 -18.29 28.93
CA GLU A 193 1.23 -18.02 28.35
C GLU A 193 1.62 -16.54 28.45
N ILE A 194 0.67 -15.63 28.24
CA ILE A 194 0.90 -14.19 28.43
C ILE A 194 1.21 -13.85 29.91
N LYS A 195 0.60 -14.53 30.88
CA LYS A 195 0.93 -14.37 32.31
C LYS A 195 2.31 -14.91 32.67
N LEU A 196 2.76 -15.98 32.01
CA LEU A 196 4.11 -16.52 32.18
C LEU A 196 5.18 -15.61 31.55
N LEU A 197 4.88 -15.00 30.40
CA LEU A 197 5.78 -14.04 29.73
C LEU A 197 5.86 -12.68 30.42
N LEU A 198 4.79 -12.25 31.10
CA LEU A 198 4.74 -10.96 31.82
C LEU A 198 5.03 -11.07 33.33
N GLY A 199 5.09 -12.28 33.88
CA GLY A 199 5.30 -12.53 35.30
C GLY A 199 6.77 -12.67 35.66
N ASN A 200 7.48 -11.54 35.79
CA ASN A 200 8.58 -11.31 36.77
C ASN A 200 9.34 -9.98 36.50
N ALA A 201 8.62 -8.87 36.30
CA ALA A 201 9.24 -7.54 36.34
C ALA A 201 8.95 -6.89 37.69
N THR A 202 9.90 -6.95 38.62
CA THR A 202 9.94 -6.05 39.78
C THR A 202 10.75 -4.80 39.42
N PRO A 203 10.32 -3.58 39.81
CA PRO A 203 11.00 -2.35 39.44
C PRO A 203 11.96 -1.93 40.54
N THR A 204 13.25 -2.27 40.45
CA THR A 204 14.29 -1.50 41.15
C THR A 204 15.68 -1.72 40.53
N SER A 205 16.40 -0.59 40.38
CA SER A 205 17.87 -0.47 40.24
C SER A 205 18.51 -0.51 38.85
N ARG A 206 18.64 0.70 38.28
CA ARG A 206 19.87 1.36 37.78
C ARG A 206 20.82 0.63 36.80
N LEU A 207 20.87 1.21 35.60
CA LEU A 207 22.04 1.78 34.90
C LEU A 207 23.41 1.05 34.95
N ALA A 208 23.94 0.86 33.74
CA ALA A 208 25.33 1.00 33.29
C ALA A 208 26.36 -0.13 33.57
N ARG A 209 26.82 -0.74 32.46
CA ARG A 209 28.21 -1.11 32.05
C ARG A 209 28.07 -2.23 31.02
N GLY A 210 28.69 -2.21 29.84
CA GLY A 210 30.09 -1.91 29.55
C GLY A 210 30.73 -3.23 29.07
N TYR A 211 31.22 -3.26 27.82
CA TYR A 211 31.97 -4.35 27.22
C TYR A 211 33.11 -4.89 28.11
N SER A 212 33.32 -6.22 28.13
CA SER A 212 34.60 -6.91 27.81
C SER A 212 34.70 -8.33 28.41
N GLY A 213 35.24 -9.28 27.64
CA GLY A 213 36.15 -10.33 28.14
C GLY A 213 35.67 -11.79 28.20
N SER A 214 36.19 -12.64 27.30
CA SER A 214 36.61 -14.03 27.60
C SER A 214 37.80 -14.00 28.59
N PRO A 215 38.18 -15.08 29.33
CA PRO A 215 38.27 -16.49 28.88
C PRO A 215 37.95 -17.62 29.91
N ASP A 216 37.89 -18.85 29.37
CA ASP A 216 38.19 -20.19 29.90
C ASP A 216 37.72 -20.67 31.29
N GLY A 217 37.11 -21.87 31.27
CA GLY A 217 36.90 -22.74 32.44
C GLY A 217 36.24 -24.08 32.06
N GLN A 218 37.05 -25.14 31.98
CA GLN A 218 36.63 -26.55 31.83
C GLN A 218 35.92 -27.09 33.09
N GLY A 219 34.97 -28.02 32.89
CA GLY A 219 34.68 -29.06 33.89
C GLY A 219 33.24 -29.62 33.94
N HIS A 220 33.05 -30.82 33.40
CA HIS A 220 32.07 -31.90 33.73
C HIS A 220 30.56 -31.56 33.73
N GLY A 221 29.62 -32.32 33.16
CA GLY A 221 29.60 -33.72 32.71
C GLY A 221 28.25 -34.33 33.14
N HIS A 222 27.44 -34.76 32.15
CA HIS A 222 26.33 -35.72 32.21
C HIS A 222 24.88 -35.20 32.20
N GLY A 223 24.15 -35.59 31.14
CA GLY A 223 22.70 -35.40 30.97
C GLY A 223 22.28 -35.42 29.50
N THR A 224 22.53 -36.51 28.78
CA THR A 224 22.10 -36.70 27.38
C THR A 224 20.59 -36.87 27.29
N LEU A 225 19.89 -35.78 26.95
CA LEU A 225 18.59 -35.84 26.30
C LEU A 225 18.82 -35.75 24.79
N LYS A 226 18.55 -36.84 24.08
CA LYS A 226 18.36 -36.83 22.64
C LYS A 226 17.01 -36.17 22.38
N ASP A 227 17.01 -34.88 22.05
CA ASP A 227 15.84 -34.23 21.45
C ASP A 227 15.96 -34.20 19.92
N GLY A 228 14.86 -34.56 19.29
CA GLY A 228 14.73 -34.72 17.85
C GLY A 228 14.69 -33.39 17.11
N THR A 229 15.34 -33.38 15.94
CA THR A 229 15.04 -32.52 14.79
C THR A 229 14.77 -31.04 15.11
N GLY A 230 15.83 -30.33 15.48
CA GLY A 230 15.83 -28.87 15.60
C GLY A 230 15.61 -28.19 14.27
N ALA A 231 14.47 -27.53 14.11
CA ALA A 231 14.38 -26.36 13.24
C ALA A 231 15.06 -25.20 13.97
N PRO A 232 15.80 -24.30 13.27
CA PRO A 232 16.41 -23.16 13.93
C PRO A 232 15.34 -22.24 14.51
N GLU A 233 15.53 -21.73 15.73
CA GLU A 233 14.70 -20.71 16.39
C GLU A 233 14.74 -19.33 15.68
N THR A 234 15.23 -19.26 14.43
CA THR A 234 15.48 -18.01 13.69
C THR A 234 14.95 -18.09 12.25
N PRO A 235 14.41 -16.98 11.71
CA PRO A 235 13.90 -16.95 10.34
C PRO A 235 15.00 -17.24 9.32
N TRP A 236 14.63 -17.88 8.21
CA TRP A 236 15.60 -18.11 7.13
C TRP A 236 15.87 -16.80 6.39
N HIS A 237 17.15 -16.46 6.27
CA HIS A 237 17.58 -15.28 5.52
C HIS A 237 17.58 -15.55 4.01
N VAL A 238 16.96 -14.65 3.26
CA VAL A 238 16.87 -14.71 1.80
C VAL A 238 17.48 -13.45 1.22
N ARG A 239 18.63 -13.60 0.54
CA ARG A 239 19.29 -12.49 -0.15
C ARG A 239 18.56 -12.14 -1.45
N PRO A 240 18.58 -10.86 -1.87
CA PRO A 240 18.04 -10.51 -3.17
C PRO A 240 18.88 -11.19 -4.25
N ALA A 241 18.21 -11.80 -5.22
CA ALA A 241 18.86 -12.31 -6.42
C ALA A 241 19.46 -11.15 -7.22
N VAL A 242 18.74 -10.02 -7.30
CA VAL A 242 19.18 -8.83 -8.04
C VAL A 242 18.84 -7.55 -7.31
N ILE A 243 19.74 -6.59 -7.38
CA ILE A 243 19.49 -5.18 -7.11
C ILE A 243 19.82 -4.39 -8.38
N SER A 244 18.89 -3.57 -8.84
CA SER A 244 19.09 -2.73 -10.04
C SER A 244 20.27 -1.74 -9.91
N ALA A 245 20.79 -1.27 -11.05
CA ALA A 245 21.86 -0.28 -11.13
C ALA A 245 21.41 1.09 -10.59
N LEU A 246 22.06 1.58 -9.52
CA LEU A 246 21.69 2.84 -8.85
C LEU A 246 21.67 4.04 -9.81
N GLU A 247 22.67 4.15 -10.69
CA GLU A 247 22.81 5.29 -11.61
C GLU A 247 21.73 5.37 -12.68
N ARG A 248 21.05 4.25 -12.97
CA ARG A 248 20.03 4.13 -14.02
C ARG A 248 18.61 4.01 -13.48
N SER A 249 18.46 3.82 -12.17
CA SER A 249 17.19 3.75 -11.46
C SER A 249 16.61 5.14 -11.18
N ALA A 250 15.44 5.19 -10.53
CA ALA A 250 14.91 6.43 -10.02
C ALA A 250 15.84 7.02 -8.94
N ARG A 251 15.74 8.33 -8.69
CA ARG A 251 16.60 9.07 -7.73
C ARG A 251 15.97 9.24 -6.35
N LYS A 252 14.72 8.83 -6.20
CA LYS A 252 13.93 8.93 -4.96
C LYS A 252 13.18 7.62 -4.71
N PRO A 253 12.62 7.41 -3.48
CA PRO A 253 11.94 6.17 -3.14
C PRO A 253 10.92 5.71 -4.18
N ILE A 254 10.95 4.42 -4.50
CA ILE A 254 9.91 3.76 -5.29
C ILE A 254 8.63 3.69 -4.45
N THR A 255 7.54 4.23 -4.96
CA THR A 255 6.24 4.28 -4.26
C THR A 255 5.25 3.27 -4.82
N VAL A 256 5.47 2.79 -6.04
CA VAL A 256 4.54 1.89 -6.72
C VAL A 256 5.31 0.83 -7.49
N ILE A 257 4.83 -0.41 -7.43
CA ILE A 257 5.18 -1.51 -8.33
C ILE A 257 3.87 -2.04 -8.92
N ARG A 258 3.80 -2.19 -10.25
CA ARG A 258 2.66 -2.76 -10.97
C ARG A 258 3.14 -3.71 -12.04
N TRP A 259 2.67 -4.94 -12.00
CA TRP A 259 2.91 -5.92 -13.06
C TRP A 259 2.03 -5.64 -14.26
N LEU A 260 2.59 -5.78 -15.45
CA LEU A 260 1.81 -5.85 -16.68
C LEU A 260 1.18 -7.25 -16.84
N PRO A 261 0.06 -7.37 -17.56
CA PRO A 261 -0.47 -8.68 -17.94
C PRO A 261 0.57 -9.45 -18.76
N GLN A 262 0.66 -10.78 -18.57
CA GLN A 262 1.70 -11.65 -19.17
C GLN A 262 1.82 -11.58 -20.69
N ASN A 263 0.76 -11.17 -21.37
CA ASN A 263 0.67 -11.09 -22.81
C ASN A 263 1.06 -9.70 -23.35
N TYR A 264 1.54 -8.80 -22.50
CA TYR A 264 2.08 -7.51 -22.89
C TYR A 264 3.56 -7.43 -22.55
N HIS A 265 4.32 -6.78 -23.43
CA HIS A 265 5.70 -6.42 -23.18
C HIS A 265 5.98 -4.99 -23.61
N ALA A 266 6.92 -4.36 -22.92
CA ALA A 266 7.44 -3.05 -23.30
C ALA A 266 8.77 -3.23 -24.02
N VAL A 267 8.88 -2.72 -25.24
CA VAL A 267 10.15 -2.73 -25.99
C VAL A 267 11.07 -1.60 -25.51
N ASN A 268 12.36 -1.66 -25.88
CA ASN A 268 13.36 -0.64 -25.53
C ASN A 268 12.99 0.78 -25.96
N THR A 269 12.11 0.93 -26.96
CA THR A 269 11.63 2.24 -27.40
C THR A 269 10.49 2.79 -26.55
N GLY A 270 9.98 2.03 -25.56
CA GLY A 270 8.89 2.45 -24.68
C GLY A 270 7.48 2.10 -25.18
N GLN A 271 7.36 1.61 -26.42
CA GLN A 271 6.09 1.12 -26.95
C GLN A 271 5.63 -0.14 -26.22
N LEU A 272 4.34 -0.20 -25.89
CA LEU A 272 3.71 -1.37 -25.30
C LEU A 272 3.14 -2.24 -26.43
N ARG A 273 3.54 -3.52 -26.48
CA ARG A 273 3.13 -4.46 -27.51
C ARG A 273 2.46 -5.68 -26.90
N VAL A 274 1.54 -6.28 -27.65
CA VAL A 274 0.95 -7.58 -27.32
C VAL A 274 1.91 -8.66 -27.79
N ASN A 275 2.21 -9.63 -26.92
CA ASN A 275 3.06 -10.77 -27.26
C ASN A 275 2.40 -11.58 -28.38
N SER A 276 3.20 -12.01 -29.36
CA SER A 276 2.76 -12.98 -30.34
C SER A 276 2.70 -14.39 -29.72
N ALA A 277 2.12 -15.35 -30.44
CA ALA A 277 2.10 -16.75 -30.00
C ALA A 277 3.51 -17.36 -29.85
N GLU A 278 4.53 -16.77 -30.48
CA GLU A 278 5.92 -17.26 -30.48
C GLU A 278 6.76 -16.67 -29.34
N ASP A 279 6.41 -15.48 -28.82
CA ASP A 279 7.23 -14.74 -27.84
C ASP A 279 7.14 -15.28 -26.40
N GLY A 280 6.17 -16.16 -26.11
CA GLY A 280 5.92 -16.67 -24.76
C GLY A 280 5.35 -15.61 -23.79
N PRO A 281 5.02 -15.99 -22.55
CA PRO A 281 4.56 -15.05 -21.52
C PRO A 281 5.72 -14.22 -20.97
N GLY A 282 5.56 -12.90 -20.95
CA GLY A 282 6.57 -11.95 -20.49
C GLY A 282 6.40 -11.54 -19.03
N ARG A 283 7.53 -11.22 -18.38
CA ARG A 283 7.62 -10.71 -17.00
C ARG A 283 8.01 -9.24 -17.01
N PHE A 284 7.00 -8.40 -17.19
CA PHE A 284 7.17 -6.96 -17.29
C PHE A 284 6.47 -6.25 -16.14
N LEU A 285 7.11 -5.21 -15.61
CA LEU A 285 6.54 -4.38 -14.56
C LEU A 285 6.85 -2.90 -14.77
N LEU A 286 6.00 -2.06 -14.19
CA LEU A 286 6.20 -0.63 -14.06
C LEU A 286 6.46 -0.28 -12.60
N THR A 287 7.35 0.68 -12.38
CA THR A 287 7.53 1.32 -11.09
C THR A 287 7.33 2.82 -11.18
N ALA A 288 6.78 3.43 -10.15
CA ALA A 288 6.75 4.89 -10.01
C ALA A 288 7.50 5.34 -8.76
N ALA A 289 8.04 6.56 -8.79
CA ALA A 289 8.87 7.10 -7.73
C ALA A 289 8.48 8.53 -7.34
N LEU A 290 8.93 8.96 -6.16
CA LEU A 290 8.71 10.31 -5.63
C LEU A 290 9.42 11.42 -6.42
N ASP A 291 10.29 11.10 -7.37
CA ASP A 291 10.87 12.08 -8.29
C ASP A 291 10.02 12.28 -9.56
N GLY A 292 8.92 11.53 -9.71
CA GLY A 292 8.05 11.60 -10.88
C GLY A 292 8.49 10.72 -12.05
N THR A 293 9.47 9.85 -11.85
CA THR A 293 9.89 8.85 -12.84
C THR A 293 8.94 7.67 -12.80
N VAL A 294 8.44 7.26 -13.97
CA VAL A 294 7.82 5.95 -14.20
C VAL A 294 8.79 5.11 -15.03
N SER A 295 9.23 3.97 -14.50
CA SER A 295 10.21 3.10 -15.15
C SER A 295 9.57 1.78 -15.56
N MET A 296 9.90 1.30 -16.76
CA MET A 296 9.46 0.01 -17.30
C MET A 296 10.60 -0.98 -17.20
N TRP A 297 10.33 -2.19 -16.75
CA TRP A 297 11.34 -3.21 -16.49
C TRP A 297 10.98 -4.52 -17.17
N ASN A 298 11.97 -5.15 -17.80
CA ASN A 298 11.86 -6.47 -18.41
C ASN A 298 12.70 -7.47 -17.61
N LEU A 299 12.05 -8.44 -16.95
CA LEU A 299 12.74 -9.45 -16.15
C LEU A 299 13.16 -10.69 -16.96
N ASP A 300 12.83 -10.76 -18.25
CA ASP A 300 13.18 -11.86 -19.15
C ASP A 300 14.40 -11.54 -20.04
N LEU A 301 15.11 -10.45 -19.75
CA LEU A 301 16.33 -10.09 -20.49
C LEU A 301 17.34 -11.23 -20.45
N SER A 302 17.79 -11.64 -21.63
CA SER A 302 18.90 -12.57 -21.80
C SER A 302 20.20 -11.92 -21.31
N VAL A 303 20.95 -12.63 -20.48
CA VAL A 303 22.24 -12.15 -19.95
C VAL A 303 23.19 -11.90 -21.12
N PRO A 304 23.74 -10.68 -21.31
CA PRO A 304 24.65 -10.40 -22.41
C PRO A 304 25.89 -11.29 -22.38
N ALA A 305 26.25 -11.87 -23.53
CA ALA A 305 27.39 -12.79 -23.66
C ALA A 305 28.74 -12.19 -23.18
N ALA A 306 28.89 -10.86 -23.19
CA ALA A 306 30.08 -10.17 -22.68
C ALA A 306 30.32 -10.37 -21.17
N LEU A 307 29.25 -10.50 -20.37
CA LEU A 307 29.36 -10.86 -18.94
C LEU A 307 29.63 -12.36 -18.74
N SER A 308 29.34 -13.20 -19.76
CA SER A 308 29.66 -14.63 -19.77
C SER A 308 31.16 -14.88 -19.95
N ALA A 309 31.87 -14.02 -20.70
CA ALA A 309 33.29 -14.16 -20.97
C ALA A 309 34.17 -13.87 -19.74
N HIS A 310 33.81 -12.87 -18.92
CA HIS A 310 34.58 -12.53 -17.71
C HIS A 310 34.46 -13.56 -16.56
N ALA A 311 33.42 -14.41 -16.58
CA ALA A 311 33.30 -15.50 -15.61
C ALA A 311 34.24 -16.67 -15.92
N GLN A 312 34.53 -16.92 -17.19
CA GLN A 312 35.44 -18.02 -17.62
C GLN A 312 36.92 -17.67 -17.43
N ASP A 313 37.28 -16.39 -17.46
CA ASP A 313 38.68 -15.96 -17.36
C ASP A 313 39.23 -16.03 -15.92
N LYS A 314 38.36 -15.98 -14.90
CA LYS A 314 38.73 -16.21 -13.50
C LYS A 314 38.97 -17.69 -13.15
N GLN A 315 38.62 -18.62 -14.04
CA GLN A 315 38.71 -20.06 -13.79
C GLN A 315 39.97 -20.72 -14.37
N LYS A 316 40.83 -19.96 -15.08
CA LYS A 316 42.10 -20.45 -15.64
C LYS A 316 43.35 -20.20 -14.77
N GLY A 317 43.18 -19.69 -13.55
CA GLY A 317 44.30 -19.27 -12.69
C GLY A 317 44.55 -20.07 -11.40
N ALA A 318 43.83 -21.16 -11.15
CA ALA A 318 44.05 -21.99 -9.95
C ALA A 318 44.35 -23.43 -10.37
N GLY A 319 45.54 -23.91 -9.99
CA GLY A 319 46.07 -25.23 -10.34
C GLY A 319 45.24 -26.40 -9.84
N GLU A 320 45.43 -27.52 -10.53
CA GLU A 320 44.85 -28.84 -10.29
C GLU A 320 44.96 -29.29 -8.83
N LEU A 321 43.83 -29.69 -8.23
CA LEU A 321 43.77 -30.86 -7.36
C LEU A 321 42.34 -31.41 -7.31
N ASP A 322 42.21 -32.66 -7.76
CA ASP A 322 41.20 -33.71 -7.54
C ASP A 322 39.70 -33.39 -7.33
N THR A 323 38.94 -33.91 -8.28
CA THR A 323 37.49 -34.09 -8.37
C THR A 323 36.91 -35.04 -7.31
N VAL A 324 35.88 -34.61 -6.55
CA VAL A 324 34.60 -35.35 -6.32
C VAL A 324 33.51 -34.34 -5.88
N GLY A 325 32.41 -34.27 -6.63
CA GLY A 325 31.16 -33.60 -6.21
C GLY A 325 30.74 -32.42 -7.09
N GLU A 326 30.28 -32.68 -8.32
CA GLU A 326 29.58 -31.69 -9.14
C GLU A 326 28.27 -31.26 -8.45
N SER A 327 28.30 -30.15 -7.73
CA SER A 327 27.12 -29.30 -7.54
C SER A 327 27.08 -28.30 -8.69
N THR A 328 26.15 -28.50 -9.62
CA THR A 328 25.78 -27.51 -10.65
C THR A 328 25.53 -26.15 -10.00
N PRO A 329 26.07 -25.03 -10.54
CA PRO A 329 25.76 -23.71 -10.00
C PRO A 329 24.32 -23.35 -10.38
N THR A 330 23.39 -23.55 -9.45
CA THR A 330 21.96 -23.18 -9.50
C THR A 330 21.74 -21.66 -9.33
N GLY A 331 22.68 -20.83 -9.80
CA GLY A 331 22.49 -19.38 -9.84
C GLY A 331 21.60 -19.02 -11.04
N GLY A 332 20.34 -18.68 -10.77
CA GLY A 332 19.39 -18.22 -11.79
C GLY A 332 19.95 -17.08 -12.63
N GLY A 333 19.52 -16.98 -13.90
CA GLY A 333 20.02 -15.98 -14.85
C GLY A 333 19.94 -14.54 -14.33
N LEU A 334 18.97 -14.24 -13.47
CA LEU A 334 18.80 -12.94 -12.82
C LEU A 334 20.03 -12.58 -11.96
N ALA A 335 20.56 -13.51 -11.15
CA ALA A 335 21.67 -13.22 -10.23
C ALA A 335 22.92 -12.64 -10.92
N ARG A 336 23.11 -12.96 -12.21
CA ARG A 336 24.20 -12.43 -13.05
C ARG A 336 24.02 -10.96 -13.43
N LEU A 337 22.82 -10.42 -13.28
CA LEU A 337 22.46 -9.03 -13.57
C LEU A 337 22.53 -8.13 -12.32
N ASN A 338 23.00 -8.63 -11.19
CA ASN A 338 23.09 -7.83 -9.97
C ASN A 338 23.94 -6.55 -10.18
N HIS A 339 23.39 -5.41 -9.78
CA HIS A 339 23.91 -4.05 -9.99
C HIS A 339 24.04 -3.56 -11.44
N VAL A 340 23.72 -4.40 -12.43
CA VAL A 340 23.73 -4.05 -13.86
C VAL A 340 22.31 -3.95 -14.42
N PHE A 341 21.34 -4.64 -13.81
CA PHE A 341 19.93 -4.61 -14.19
C PHE A 341 19.36 -3.20 -14.12
N HIS A 342 18.71 -2.74 -15.19
CA HIS A 342 18.22 -1.37 -15.30
C HIS A 342 16.87 -1.32 -16.01
N PRO A 343 16.13 -0.19 -15.91
CA PRO A 343 14.91 -0.01 -16.66
C PRO A 343 15.15 -0.15 -18.17
N THR A 344 14.16 -0.67 -18.87
CA THR A 344 14.10 -0.73 -20.32
C THR A 344 13.77 0.65 -20.91
N PHE A 345 12.86 1.38 -20.26
CA PHE A 345 12.39 2.69 -20.70
C PHE A 345 11.89 3.51 -19.51
N ARG A 346 11.87 4.84 -19.61
CA ARG A 346 11.36 5.74 -18.58
C ARG A 346 10.44 6.83 -19.14
N VAL A 347 9.42 7.16 -18.37
CA VAL A 347 8.53 8.30 -18.60
C VAL A 347 8.71 9.30 -17.45
N ARG A 348 8.99 10.56 -17.78
CA ARG A 348 9.19 11.63 -16.80
C ARG A 348 7.94 12.51 -16.67
N CYS A 349 7.36 12.55 -15.47
CA CYS A 349 6.10 13.25 -15.20
C CYS A 349 6.27 14.63 -14.52
N ASP A 350 7.48 14.98 -14.09
CA ASP A 350 7.82 16.23 -13.39
C ASP A 350 6.99 16.54 -12.13
N VAL A 351 6.31 15.54 -11.55
CA VAL A 351 5.53 15.64 -10.31
C VAL A 351 5.78 14.41 -9.43
N PRO A 352 5.87 14.55 -8.09
CA PRO A 352 6.15 13.43 -7.20
C PRO A 352 4.99 12.44 -7.19
N ILE A 353 5.21 11.20 -7.65
CA ILE A 353 4.18 10.16 -7.72
C ILE A 353 4.20 9.32 -6.45
N VAL A 354 3.05 9.20 -5.80
CA VAL A 354 2.86 8.42 -4.56
C VAL A 354 1.99 7.18 -4.76
N THR A 355 1.14 7.18 -5.79
CA THR A 355 0.29 6.04 -6.13
C THR A 355 -0.04 6.07 -7.63
N LEU A 356 -0.21 4.91 -8.25
CA LEU A 356 -0.44 4.77 -9.68
C LEU A 356 -1.30 3.53 -9.96
N ALA A 357 -2.18 3.66 -10.95
CA ALA A 357 -2.99 2.57 -11.48
C ALA A 357 -2.95 2.58 -13.02
N LEU A 358 -2.58 1.44 -13.63
CA LEU A 358 -2.48 1.25 -15.09
C LEU A 358 -3.83 1.39 -15.79
N ASP A 359 -3.86 2.04 -16.95
CA ASP A 359 -5.09 2.17 -17.72
C ASP A 359 -5.44 0.86 -18.44
N GLU A 360 -6.30 0.09 -17.79
CA GLU A 360 -6.70 -1.26 -18.19
C GLU A 360 -8.21 -1.32 -18.45
N GLN A 361 -8.58 -1.91 -19.60
CA GLN A 361 -9.98 -2.04 -20.04
C GLN A 361 -10.36 -3.50 -20.23
N PRO A 362 -11.38 -4.02 -19.51
CA PRO A 362 -11.83 -5.40 -19.70
C PRO A 362 -12.51 -5.59 -21.06
N ILE A 363 -12.13 -6.63 -21.80
CA ILE A 363 -12.77 -7.06 -23.04
C ILE A 363 -14.05 -7.84 -22.70
N SER A 364 -15.17 -7.42 -23.29
CA SER A 364 -16.41 -8.20 -23.27
C SER A 364 -16.35 -9.30 -24.33
N LEU A 365 -15.88 -10.49 -23.96
CA LEU A 365 -15.94 -11.65 -24.87
C LEU A 365 -17.40 -12.02 -25.15
N ARG A 366 -17.92 -11.63 -26.33
CA ARG A 366 -19.07 -12.29 -26.96
C ARG A 366 -18.52 -13.26 -28.00
N GLY A 367 -18.66 -14.56 -27.73
CA GLY A 367 -18.46 -15.61 -28.74
C GLY A 367 -17.29 -16.54 -28.43
N GLY A 368 -17.61 -17.81 -28.19
CA GLY A 368 -16.66 -18.89 -28.33
C GLY A 368 -16.30 -19.04 -29.81
N GLY A 369 -15.13 -18.53 -30.18
CA GLY A 369 -14.49 -18.91 -31.44
C GLY A 369 -13.95 -20.34 -31.36
N PRO A 370 -13.72 -21.01 -32.50
CA PRO A 370 -13.26 -22.38 -32.55
C PRO A 370 -11.93 -22.55 -31.79
N SER A 371 -11.85 -23.64 -31.05
CA SER A 371 -10.73 -24.06 -30.22
C SER A 371 -9.44 -24.10 -31.05
N GLY A 372 -8.48 -23.20 -30.78
CA GLY A 372 -7.14 -23.24 -31.39
C GLY A 372 -6.55 -21.90 -31.85
N ALA A 373 -7.32 -20.81 -31.89
CA ALA A 373 -6.77 -19.48 -32.20
C ALA A 373 -6.26 -18.77 -30.93
N PHE A 374 -5.16 -18.02 -31.05
CA PHE A 374 -4.62 -17.12 -30.00
C PHE A 374 -5.75 -16.22 -29.46
N GLN A 375 -6.15 -16.43 -28.21
CA GLN A 375 -7.23 -15.67 -27.59
C GLN A 375 -6.63 -14.37 -27.03
N LEU A 376 -7.05 -13.22 -27.55
CA LEU A 376 -6.71 -11.92 -26.98
C LEU A 376 -7.05 -11.90 -25.49
N PRO A 377 -6.23 -11.25 -24.65
CA PRO A 377 -6.45 -11.18 -23.21
C PRO A 377 -7.83 -10.60 -22.90
N PRO A 378 -8.43 -10.95 -21.75
CA PRO A 378 -9.67 -10.33 -21.29
C PRO A 378 -9.48 -8.85 -20.89
N VAL A 379 -8.29 -8.25 -21.04
CA VAL A 379 -7.97 -6.87 -20.66
C VAL A 379 -7.03 -6.24 -21.69
N ILE A 380 -7.36 -5.04 -22.16
CA ILE A 380 -6.47 -4.17 -22.96
C ILE A 380 -5.69 -3.28 -22.00
N CYS A 381 -4.37 -3.32 -22.07
CA CYS A 381 -3.50 -2.41 -21.33
C CYS A 381 -3.09 -1.27 -22.28
N HIS A 382 -3.37 -0.04 -21.91
CA HIS A 382 -3.02 1.14 -22.71
C HIS A 382 -1.66 1.70 -22.28
N GLN A 383 -1.02 2.45 -23.18
CA GLN A 383 0.15 3.28 -22.86
C GLN A 383 -0.26 4.54 -22.07
N ALA A 384 -1.02 4.33 -21.00
CA ALA A 384 -1.50 5.36 -20.12
C ALA A 384 -1.64 4.83 -18.68
N PHE A 385 -1.63 5.75 -17.74
CA PHE A 385 -1.86 5.46 -16.33
C PHE A 385 -2.59 6.62 -15.66
N ILE A 386 -3.15 6.35 -14.49
CA ILE A 386 -3.66 7.37 -13.58
C ILE A 386 -2.72 7.42 -12.39
N ALA A 387 -2.21 8.61 -12.08
CA ALA A 387 -1.23 8.83 -11.02
C ALA A 387 -1.72 9.87 -10.01
N GLY A 388 -1.41 9.60 -8.75
CA GLY A 388 -1.66 10.46 -7.60
C GLY A 388 -0.38 11.07 -7.10
N THR A 389 -0.46 12.33 -6.67
CA THR A 389 0.71 13.11 -6.24
C THR A 389 0.74 13.37 -4.75
N LEU A 390 1.93 13.68 -4.24
CA LEU A 390 2.13 14.07 -2.84
C LEU A 390 1.39 15.37 -2.46
N LEU A 391 0.97 16.17 -3.43
CA LEU A 391 0.28 17.46 -3.22
C LEU A 391 -1.25 17.37 -3.36
N GLY A 392 -1.81 16.17 -3.46
CA GLY A 392 -3.27 16.00 -3.61
C GLY A 392 -3.79 16.02 -5.04
N GLY A 393 -2.92 16.26 -6.03
CA GLY A 393 -3.27 16.19 -7.44
C GLY A 393 -3.46 14.75 -7.92
N LEU A 394 -4.45 14.55 -8.80
CA LEU A 394 -4.75 13.30 -9.49
C LEU A 394 -4.79 13.60 -10.99
N PHE A 395 -4.10 12.81 -11.81
CA PHE A 395 -4.07 13.02 -13.27
C PHE A 395 -4.02 11.69 -14.04
N TRP A 396 -4.56 11.72 -15.25
CA TRP A 396 -4.32 10.71 -16.27
C TRP A 396 -3.14 11.16 -17.14
N GLY A 397 -2.24 10.24 -17.44
CA GLY A 397 -1.02 10.50 -18.20
C GLY A 397 -0.83 9.47 -19.31
N LYS A 398 -0.38 9.92 -20.48
CA LYS A 398 -0.09 9.08 -21.64
C LYS A 398 1.36 9.24 -22.08
N TRP A 399 1.93 8.14 -22.55
CA TRP A 399 3.24 8.09 -23.20
C TRP A 399 3.10 7.32 -24.52
N ASP A 400 4.02 7.49 -25.46
CA ASP A 400 3.95 6.78 -26.76
C ASP A 400 5.18 5.92 -27.02
N GLY A 401 6.34 6.32 -26.49
CA GLY A 401 7.62 5.75 -26.87
C GLY A 401 8.08 6.25 -28.25
N TYR A 402 9.27 5.80 -28.62
CA TYR A 402 9.91 6.14 -29.89
C TYR A 402 9.62 5.09 -30.97
N GLU A 403 9.65 5.52 -32.23
CA GLU A 403 9.54 4.62 -33.38
C GLU A 403 10.78 3.75 -33.55
N PHE A 404 11.95 4.30 -33.20
CA PHE A 404 13.24 3.64 -33.30
C PHE A 404 14.03 3.81 -31.98
N ASP A 405 14.97 2.91 -31.75
CA ASP A 405 15.87 3.00 -30.59
C ASP A 405 16.83 4.18 -30.77
N GLN A 406 16.98 5.01 -29.74
CA GLN A 406 17.87 6.18 -29.79
C GLN A 406 19.34 5.83 -29.50
N GLY A 407 19.64 4.54 -29.25
CA GLY A 407 20.98 4.06 -28.92
C GLY A 407 21.42 4.40 -27.49
N ALA A 408 20.53 4.96 -26.68
CA ALA A 408 20.76 5.13 -25.25
C ALA A 408 20.56 3.80 -24.53
N VAL A 409 21.36 3.54 -23.48
CA VAL A 409 21.20 2.34 -22.64
C VAL A 409 19.82 2.28 -21.98
N VAL A 410 19.27 3.44 -21.62
CA VAL A 410 17.91 3.60 -21.11
C VAL A 410 17.29 4.80 -21.82
N ASN A 411 16.31 4.54 -22.68
CA ASN A 411 15.55 5.59 -23.34
C ASN A 411 14.58 6.25 -22.33
N GLU A 412 14.36 7.56 -22.46
CA GLU A 412 13.47 8.34 -21.60
C GLU A 412 12.69 9.37 -22.42
N GLU A 413 11.39 9.48 -22.18
CA GLU A 413 10.57 10.56 -22.74
C GLU A 413 9.86 11.38 -21.64
N PRO A 414 9.62 12.70 -21.85
CA PRO A 414 8.62 13.41 -21.07
C PRO A 414 7.24 12.80 -21.32
N MET A 415 6.39 12.78 -20.30
CA MET A 415 4.98 12.43 -20.48
C MET A 415 4.35 13.31 -21.56
N ARG A 416 3.67 12.68 -22.53
CA ARG A 416 3.16 13.35 -23.72
C ARG A 416 1.88 14.13 -23.45
N ASP A 417 0.86 13.43 -22.96
CA ASP A 417 -0.44 14.02 -22.65
C ASP A 417 -0.72 13.91 -21.15
N ARG A 418 -1.35 14.94 -20.58
CA ARG A 418 -1.73 14.99 -19.16
C ARG A 418 -3.08 15.65 -18.97
N ASP A 419 -4.03 14.89 -18.46
CA ASP A 419 -5.36 15.37 -18.08
C ASP A 419 -5.55 15.31 -16.57
N THR A 420 -5.77 16.47 -15.94
CA THR A 420 -5.99 16.54 -14.49
C THR A 420 -7.43 16.22 -14.12
N PHE A 421 -7.62 15.48 -13.04
CA PHE A 421 -8.91 15.35 -12.38
C PHE A 421 -9.22 16.60 -11.55
N ALA A 422 -10.50 16.82 -11.24
CA ALA A 422 -10.91 17.89 -10.34
C ALA A 422 -10.15 17.82 -9.00
N ALA A 423 -9.64 18.96 -8.55
CA ALA A 423 -8.85 19.04 -7.32
C ALA A 423 -9.76 19.00 -6.08
N VAL A 424 -10.19 17.80 -5.68
CA VAL A 424 -11.05 17.60 -4.50
C VAL A 424 -10.28 17.15 -3.26
N HIS A 425 -9.08 16.58 -3.42
CA HIS A 425 -8.26 16.13 -2.30
C HIS A 425 -7.51 17.30 -1.67
N ASN A 426 -7.41 17.30 -0.34
CA ASN A 426 -6.82 18.38 0.45
C ASN A 426 -5.50 17.98 1.12
N GLY A 427 -4.84 16.94 0.62
CA GLY A 427 -3.57 16.45 1.13
C GLY A 427 -3.02 15.34 0.22
N PRO A 428 -1.86 14.74 0.58
CA PRO A 428 -1.23 13.71 -0.23
C PRO A 428 -2.18 12.58 -0.59
N LEU A 429 -2.17 12.14 -1.85
CA LEU A 429 -2.86 10.90 -2.19
C LEU A 429 -2.15 9.72 -1.53
N VAL A 430 -2.93 8.81 -0.97
CA VAL A 430 -2.43 7.57 -0.36
C VAL A 430 -2.85 6.34 -1.15
N ALA A 431 -3.94 6.42 -1.93
CA ALA A 431 -4.44 5.30 -2.69
C ALA A 431 -5.21 5.73 -3.95
N ILE A 432 -5.00 4.97 -5.04
CA ILE A 432 -5.88 4.86 -6.20
C ILE A 432 -6.22 3.38 -6.36
N ALA A 433 -7.47 3.02 -6.14
CA ALA A 433 -7.95 1.64 -6.25
C ALA A 433 -9.01 1.55 -7.37
N ARG A 434 -8.70 0.82 -8.44
CA ARG A 434 -9.68 0.44 -9.46
C ARG A 434 -10.63 -0.61 -8.89
N ASN A 435 -11.92 -0.50 -9.20
CA ASN A 435 -12.89 -1.51 -8.78
C ASN A 435 -12.69 -2.82 -9.57
N THR A 436 -12.51 -3.93 -8.86
CA THR A 436 -12.21 -5.26 -9.44
C THR A 436 -13.26 -5.75 -10.44
N PHE A 437 -14.52 -5.34 -10.29
CA PHE A 437 -15.63 -5.83 -11.11
C PHE A 437 -16.10 -4.81 -12.15
N VAL A 438 -15.79 -3.54 -11.94
CA VAL A 438 -16.23 -2.38 -12.73
C VAL A 438 -15.02 -1.45 -12.88
N PRO A 439 -13.97 -1.84 -13.66
CA PRO A 439 -12.66 -1.16 -13.67
C PRO A 439 -12.69 0.31 -14.11
N GLU A 440 -13.78 0.74 -14.74
CA GLU A 440 -14.05 2.14 -15.04
C GLU A 440 -14.24 3.00 -13.78
N VAL A 441 -14.58 2.40 -12.64
CA VAL A 441 -14.79 3.09 -11.35
C VAL A 441 -13.51 3.07 -10.50
N LEU A 442 -13.12 4.25 -10.02
CA LEU A 442 -11.92 4.48 -9.22
C LEU A 442 -12.31 4.96 -7.82
N LEU A 443 -11.71 4.38 -6.79
CA LEU A 443 -11.71 4.92 -5.44
C LEU A 443 -10.37 5.58 -5.18
N THR A 444 -10.40 6.77 -4.59
CA THR A 444 -9.19 7.52 -4.24
C THR A 444 -9.31 8.06 -2.83
N ALA A 445 -8.18 8.13 -2.14
CA ALA A 445 -8.06 8.73 -0.82
C ALA A 445 -6.85 9.66 -0.79
N GLY A 446 -7.04 10.84 -0.19
CA GLY A 446 -5.95 11.79 0.03
C GLY A 446 -6.35 12.88 1.04
N GLY A 447 -5.42 13.24 1.92
CA GLY A 447 -5.71 14.13 3.04
C GLY A 447 -6.87 13.58 3.88
N SER A 448 -7.92 14.38 4.10
CA SER A 448 -9.16 13.95 4.76
C SER A 448 -10.29 13.62 3.78
N VAL A 449 -9.98 13.40 2.50
CA VAL A 449 -10.98 13.22 1.45
C VAL A 449 -10.97 11.79 0.89
N LEU A 450 -12.16 11.22 0.80
CA LEU A 450 -12.45 10.01 0.06
C LEU A 450 -13.28 10.38 -1.17
N ALA A 451 -12.85 9.97 -2.37
CA ALA A 451 -13.54 10.31 -3.61
C ALA A 451 -13.67 9.10 -4.54
N LEU A 452 -14.87 8.95 -5.12
CA LEU A 452 -15.20 7.95 -6.12
C LEU A 452 -15.31 8.61 -7.49
N TRP A 453 -14.69 8.05 -8.52
CA TRP A 453 -14.65 8.61 -9.88
C TRP A 453 -15.05 7.56 -10.90
N THR A 454 -15.31 8.00 -12.12
CA THR A 454 -15.07 7.17 -13.29
C THR A 454 -13.80 7.64 -14.01
N ALA A 455 -13.12 6.75 -14.71
CA ALA A 455 -11.86 7.05 -15.41
C ALA A 455 -12.03 8.05 -16.57
N ASP A 456 -13.23 8.13 -17.13
CA ASP A 456 -13.64 9.00 -18.25
C ASP A 456 -14.15 10.38 -17.80
N CYS A 457 -14.78 10.48 -16.62
CA CYS A 457 -15.30 11.74 -16.08
C CYS A 457 -14.33 12.34 -15.07
N ARG A 458 -13.39 13.14 -15.57
CA ARG A 458 -12.30 13.73 -14.77
C ARG A 458 -12.69 15.07 -14.12
N GLN A 459 -13.69 15.76 -14.68
CA GLN A 459 -14.11 17.09 -14.26
C GLN A 459 -14.93 17.08 -12.96
N SER A 460 -15.48 15.92 -12.57
CA SER A 460 -16.19 15.77 -11.30
C SER A 460 -16.13 14.32 -10.83
N PRO A 461 -15.83 14.04 -9.55
CA PRO A 461 -16.00 12.70 -9.00
C PRO A 461 -17.48 12.29 -9.06
N ILE A 462 -17.83 11.02 -8.97
CA ILE A 462 -19.22 10.58 -8.76
C ILE A 462 -19.73 11.16 -7.43
N PHE A 463 -18.97 10.94 -6.35
CA PHE A 463 -19.15 11.60 -5.08
C PHE A 463 -17.81 11.68 -4.35
N TRP A 464 -17.74 12.56 -3.36
CA TRP A 464 -16.61 12.63 -2.43
C TRP A 464 -17.11 13.03 -1.03
N ARG A 465 -16.33 12.69 -0.01
CA ARG A 465 -16.63 12.92 1.40
C ARG A 465 -15.39 13.40 2.13
N VAL A 466 -15.58 14.40 2.99
CA VAL A 466 -14.60 14.75 4.02
C VAL A 466 -14.80 13.83 5.21
N LYS A 467 -13.71 13.27 5.71
CA LYS A 467 -13.66 12.37 6.86
C LYS A 467 -13.20 13.14 8.11
N PRO A 468 -13.58 12.69 9.32
CA PRO A 468 -13.24 13.38 10.57
C PRO A 468 -11.74 13.30 10.94
N ALA A 469 -10.99 12.45 10.24
CA ALA A 469 -9.54 12.31 10.32
C ALA A 469 -8.99 12.03 8.91
N SER A 470 -7.69 12.21 8.73
CA SER A 470 -7.00 11.92 7.47
C SER A 470 -7.25 10.46 7.05
N VAL A 471 -7.61 10.26 5.78
CA VAL A 471 -7.75 8.94 5.17
C VAL A 471 -6.36 8.45 4.79
N THR A 472 -5.99 7.28 5.30
CA THR A 472 -4.61 6.77 5.21
C THR A 472 -4.50 5.46 4.44
N ALA A 473 -5.61 4.74 4.27
CA ALA A 473 -5.71 3.60 3.36
C ALA A 473 -7.13 3.49 2.79
N CYS A 474 -7.27 3.04 1.55
CA CYS A 474 -8.55 2.57 1.03
C CYS A 474 -8.35 1.46 -0.02
N VAL A 475 -9.21 0.45 0.02
CA VAL A 475 -9.19 -0.69 -0.92
C VAL A 475 -10.60 -1.19 -1.21
N TRP A 476 -10.84 -1.67 -2.43
CA TRP A 476 -12.08 -2.35 -2.78
C TRP A 476 -12.13 -3.75 -2.20
N SER A 477 -13.35 -4.22 -1.92
CA SER A 477 -13.57 -5.65 -1.70
C SER A 477 -13.23 -6.44 -2.95
N LEU A 478 -12.58 -7.58 -2.74
CA LEU A 478 -12.31 -8.55 -3.78
C LEU A 478 -13.50 -9.48 -4.03
N ASP A 479 -14.56 -9.43 -3.23
CA ASP A 479 -15.72 -10.32 -3.37
C ASP A 479 -16.99 -9.60 -3.80
N ARG A 480 -17.16 -8.31 -3.42
CA ARG A 480 -18.37 -7.53 -3.71
C ARG A 480 -18.07 -6.20 -4.42
N PRO A 481 -18.77 -5.86 -5.51
CA PRO A 481 -18.50 -4.67 -6.32
C PRO A 481 -18.85 -3.33 -5.65
N SER A 482 -19.78 -3.29 -4.69
CA SER A 482 -20.18 -2.05 -4.01
C SER A 482 -19.53 -1.86 -2.65
N VAL A 483 -18.66 -2.79 -2.23
CA VAL A 483 -18.04 -2.80 -0.89
C VAL A 483 -16.60 -2.34 -0.95
N PHE A 484 -16.20 -1.48 -0.03
CA PHE A 484 -14.81 -1.06 0.13
C PHE A 484 -14.48 -0.78 1.61
N TYR A 485 -13.19 -0.75 1.91
CA TYR A 485 -12.64 -0.56 3.25
C TYR A 485 -11.82 0.72 3.29
N VAL A 486 -11.90 1.44 4.41
CA VAL A 486 -11.19 2.73 4.61
C VAL A 486 -10.54 2.75 5.99
N GLY A 487 -9.26 3.13 6.04
CA GLY A 487 -8.49 3.30 7.27
C GLY A 487 -8.18 4.76 7.51
N LEU A 488 -8.36 5.20 8.76
CA LEU A 488 -8.17 6.58 9.17
C LEU A 488 -6.98 6.74 10.10
N ALA A 489 -6.45 7.97 10.17
CA ALA A 489 -5.30 8.31 10.99
C ALA A 489 -5.56 8.25 12.51
N ASN A 490 -6.82 8.25 12.93
CA ASN A 490 -7.25 8.12 14.32
C ASN A 490 -7.50 6.66 14.75
N GLY A 491 -7.20 5.67 13.89
CA GLY A 491 -7.37 4.25 14.18
C GLY A 491 -8.74 3.67 13.83
N ASP A 492 -9.62 4.46 13.21
CA ASP A 492 -10.92 3.98 12.75
C ASP A 492 -10.79 3.23 11.41
N LEU A 493 -11.32 2.00 11.39
CA LEU A 493 -11.58 1.21 10.19
C LEU A 493 -13.06 1.33 9.83
N GLU A 494 -13.34 1.66 8.58
CA GLU A 494 -14.70 1.74 8.04
C GLU A 494 -14.95 0.70 6.96
N ILE A 495 -16.13 0.10 6.99
CA ILE A 495 -16.66 -0.76 5.92
C ILE A 495 -17.84 -0.04 5.26
N TRP A 496 -17.76 0.13 3.96
CA TRP A 496 -18.79 0.78 3.15
C TRP A 496 -19.47 -0.24 2.25
N ASP A 497 -20.78 -0.11 2.06
CA ASP A 497 -21.53 -0.79 1.00
C ASP A 497 -22.45 0.23 0.33
N LEU A 498 -22.10 0.62 -0.90
CA LEU A 498 -22.81 1.67 -1.65
C LEU A 498 -24.24 1.27 -2.06
N GLN A 499 -24.61 -0.01 -1.92
CA GLN A 499 -26.01 -0.42 -2.10
C GLN A 499 -26.87 -0.23 -0.86
N ILE A 500 -26.25 0.03 0.30
CA ILE A 500 -26.94 0.29 1.56
C ILE A 500 -26.91 1.81 1.83
N HIS A 501 -25.71 2.40 1.90
CA HIS A 501 -25.52 3.83 2.13
C HIS A 501 -24.44 4.41 1.21
N THR A 502 -24.71 5.54 0.57
CA THR A 502 -23.75 6.28 -0.27
C THR A 502 -23.13 7.47 0.46
N SER A 503 -23.64 7.85 1.63
CA SER A 503 -23.20 9.02 2.39
C SER A 503 -22.30 8.67 3.58
N THR A 504 -22.47 7.49 4.17
CA THR A 504 -21.81 7.07 5.42
C THR A 504 -21.36 5.60 5.37
N ALA A 505 -20.40 5.26 6.22
CA ALA A 505 -19.97 3.88 6.43
C ALA A 505 -21.11 3.03 7.02
N CYS A 506 -21.11 1.73 6.69
CA CYS A 506 -22.04 0.76 7.27
C CYS A 506 -21.54 0.24 8.62
N VAL A 507 -20.22 0.11 8.77
CA VAL A 507 -19.55 -0.29 10.02
C VAL A 507 -18.38 0.65 10.25
N THR A 508 -18.19 1.08 11.49
CA THR A 508 -16.98 1.78 11.95
C THR A 508 -16.46 1.06 13.19
N LEU A 509 -15.21 0.64 13.15
CA LEU A 509 -14.52 -0.07 14.23
C LEU A 509 -13.23 0.68 14.57
N ASN A 510 -13.06 1.06 15.83
CA ASN A 510 -11.81 1.65 16.29
C ASN A 510 -10.84 0.52 16.71
N LEU A 511 -9.68 0.42 16.02
CA LEU A 511 -8.65 -0.58 16.31
C LEU A 511 -7.56 -0.06 17.27
N GLY A 512 -7.74 1.15 17.80
CA GLY A 512 -6.81 1.85 18.67
C GLY A 512 -6.71 3.34 18.34
N ALA A 513 -5.76 4.03 18.96
CA ALA A 513 -5.54 5.48 18.77
C ALA A 513 -4.48 5.80 17.69
N ASN A 514 -3.96 4.78 17.00
CA ASN A 514 -2.86 4.93 16.04
C ASN A 514 -3.35 4.91 14.60
N VAL A 515 -2.58 5.53 13.71
CA VAL A 515 -2.83 5.52 12.26
C VAL A 515 -3.00 4.10 11.72
N LEU A 516 -4.00 3.88 10.86
CA LEU A 516 -4.13 2.66 10.06
C LEU A 516 -3.43 2.85 8.72
N SER A 517 -2.16 2.45 8.63
CA SER A 517 -1.28 2.78 7.52
C SER A 517 -1.59 2.01 6.23
N ILE A 518 -2.03 0.75 6.34
CA ILE A 518 -2.27 -0.14 5.20
C ILE A 518 -3.50 -0.99 5.48
N ILE A 519 -4.32 -1.22 4.44
CA ILE A 519 -5.39 -2.20 4.44
C ILE A 519 -5.25 -3.04 3.17
N THR A 520 -5.27 -4.37 3.31
CA THR A 520 -5.26 -5.29 2.16
C THR A 520 -6.11 -6.51 2.44
N GLN A 521 -6.84 -6.98 1.42
CA GLN A 521 -7.68 -8.17 1.53
C GLN A 521 -6.94 -9.40 1.00
N GLN A 522 -7.05 -10.51 1.73
CA GLN A 522 -6.51 -11.80 1.28
C GLN A 522 -7.13 -12.21 -0.07
N GLN A 523 -6.27 -12.52 -1.06
CA GLN A 523 -6.68 -12.80 -2.43
C GLN A 523 -7.28 -14.21 -2.63
N HIS A 524 -6.91 -15.19 -1.79
CA HIS A 524 -7.38 -16.56 -1.94
C HIS A 524 -8.87 -16.72 -1.62
N ARG A 525 -9.68 -16.84 -2.67
CA ARG A 525 -11.13 -17.08 -2.54
C ARG A 525 -11.52 -18.53 -2.17
N ARG A 526 -10.56 -19.45 -2.12
CA ARG A 526 -10.79 -20.89 -1.87
C ARG A 526 -10.97 -21.23 -0.38
N THR A 527 -10.61 -20.33 0.53
CA THR A 527 -10.91 -20.49 1.95
C THR A 527 -12.34 -20.06 2.24
N PRO A 528 -13.05 -20.61 3.23
CA PRO A 528 -14.37 -20.12 3.62
C PRO A 528 -14.29 -18.75 4.32
N HIS A 529 -13.20 -18.52 5.06
CA HIS A 529 -12.97 -17.26 5.77
C HIS A 529 -12.25 -16.25 4.86
N ARG A 530 -12.72 -15.01 4.89
CA ARG A 530 -12.13 -13.86 4.21
C ARG A 530 -11.47 -12.98 5.25
N HIS A 531 -10.21 -12.64 5.03
CA HIS A 531 -9.47 -11.82 5.97
C HIS A 531 -9.06 -10.48 5.37
N LEU A 532 -9.03 -9.47 6.23
CA LEU A 532 -8.49 -8.15 5.98
C LEU A 532 -7.27 -7.97 6.87
N ALA A 533 -6.08 -7.76 6.28
CA ALA A 533 -4.92 -7.34 7.03
C ALA A 533 -4.88 -5.81 7.13
N VAL A 534 -4.68 -5.31 8.34
CA VAL A 534 -4.63 -3.89 8.67
C VAL A 534 -3.34 -3.61 9.43
N ALA A 535 -2.48 -2.75 8.88
CA ALA A 535 -1.29 -2.30 9.58
C ALA A 535 -1.59 -1.07 10.44
N ASP A 536 -1.19 -1.09 11.71
CA ASP A 536 -1.32 0.06 12.61
C ASP A 536 0.00 0.83 12.79
N GLY A 537 -0.08 2.00 13.42
CA GLY A 537 1.07 2.86 13.69
C GLY A 537 2.08 2.28 14.69
N ASN A 538 1.76 1.17 15.35
CA ASN A 538 2.63 0.46 16.29
C ASN A 538 3.36 -0.72 15.63
N CYS A 539 3.47 -0.76 14.29
CA CYS A 539 4.08 -1.84 13.50
C CYS A 539 3.35 -3.19 13.54
N ASN A 540 2.15 -3.26 14.11
CA ASN A 540 1.36 -4.49 14.06
C ASN A 540 0.75 -4.67 12.67
N VAL A 541 0.63 -5.92 12.24
CA VAL A 541 -0.31 -6.32 11.19
C VAL A 541 -1.44 -7.10 11.85
N ARG A 542 -2.63 -6.51 11.92
CA ARG A 542 -3.83 -7.13 12.49
C ARG A 542 -4.64 -7.80 11.40
N LEU A 543 -5.09 -9.02 11.66
CA LEU A 543 -5.94 -9.79 10.76
C LEU A 543 -7.38 -9.76 11.27
N LEU A 544 -8.30 -9.28 10.43
CA LEU A 544 -9.71 -9.18 10.76
C LEU A 544 -10.53 -10.11 9.88
N SER A 545 -11.53 -10.79 10.46
CA SER A 545 -12.51 -11.56 9.72
C SER A 545 -13.53 -10.64 9.04
N ILE A 546 -13.76 -10.84 7.75
CA ILE A 546 -14.77 -10.08 7.00
C ILE A 546 -16.13 -10.80 7.17
N PRO A 547 -17.17 -10.11 7.70
CA PRO A 547 -18.49 -10.70 7.86
C PRO A 547 -19.08 -11.17 6.53
N ALA A 548 -19.84 -12.26 6.55
CA ALA A 548 -20.54 -12.80 5.37
C ALA A 548 -21.39 -11.74 4.64
N ALA A 549 -22.01 -10.82 5.39
CA ALA A 549 -22.77 -9.69 4.83
C ALA A 549 -21.98 -8.83 3.83
N PHE A 550 -20.66 -8.75 3.96
CA PHE A 550 -19.73 -7.98 3.12
C PHE A 550 -18.85 -8.85 2.22
N ALA A 551 -18.78 -10.15 2.46
CA ALA A 551 -17.98 -11.11 1.69
C ALA A 551 -18.81 -11.92 0.68
N GLU A 552 -20.08 -12.19 0.94
CA GLU A 552 -20.90 -13.05 0.07
C GLU A 552 -21.45 -12.26 -1.13
N PRO A 553 -21.12 -12.66 -2.38
CA PRO A 553 -21.62 -12.00 -3.58
C PRO A 553 -23.14 -12.07 -3.69
N ARG A 554 -23.80 -10.95 -3.98
CA ARG A 554 -25.26 -10.92 -4.12
C ARG A 554 -25.71 -11.08 -5.58
N PRO A 555 -26.89 -11.68 -5.85
CA PRO A 555 -27.42 -11.78 -7.21
C PRO A 555 -27.57 -10.40 -7.86
N SER A 556 -27.17 -10.29 -9.14
CA SER A 556 -27.26 -9.05 -9.93
C SER A 556 -26.61 -7.81 -9.31
N GLU A 557 -25.73 -7.96 -8.32
CA GLU A 557 -25.13 -6.86 -7.58
C GLU A 557 -24.31 -5.94 -8.49
N ARG A 558 -23.49 -6.53 -9.37
CA ARG A 558 -22.70 -5.80 -10.37
C ARG A 558 -23.57 -4.96 -11.31
N LYS A 559 -24.74 -5.48 -11.71
CA LYS A 559 -25.69 -4.75 -12.58
C LYS A 559 -26.27 -3.54 -11.84
N ARG A 560 -26.72 -3.74 -10.58
CA ARG A 560 -27.25 -2.67 -9.73
C ARG A 560 -26.21 -1.60 -9.43
N PHE A 561 -24.98 -2.00 -9.13
CA PHE A 561 -23.88 -1.08 -8.90
C PHE A 561 -23.62 -0.20 -10.13
N ARG A 562 -23.52 -0.78 -11.34
CA ARG A 562 -23.40 0.02 -12.57
C ARG A 562 -24.56 0.97 -12.81
N GLN A 563 -25.78 0.54 -12.50
CA GLN A 563 -26.96 1.40 -12.63
C GLN A 563 -26.87 2.61 -11.69
N LEU A 564 -26.43 2.40 -10.44
CA LEU A 564 -26.17 3.48 -9.48
C LEU A 564 -25.14 4.47 -10.03
N ILE A 565 -24.00 3.98 -10.54
CA ILE A 565 -22.94 4.82 -11.11
C ILE A 565 -23.48 5.67 -12.27
N ARG A 566 -24.20 5.05 -13.21
CA ARG A 566 -24.79 5.77 -14.35
C ARG A 566 -25.85 6.79 -13.93
N ALA A 567 -26.69 6.45 -12.97
CA ALA A 567 -27.71 7.35 -12.46
C ALA A 567 -27.08 8.59 -11.81
N GLU A 568 -26.02 8.43 -11.02
CA GLU A 568 -25.30 9.57 -10.43
C GLU A 568 -24.59 10.44 -11.47
N LEU A 569 -23.98 9.83 -12.48
CA LEU A 569 -23.37 10.58 -13.59
C LEU A 569 -24.41 11.37 -14.39
N ALA A 570 -25.55 10.75 -14.73
CA ALA A 570 -26.65 11.42 -15.42
C ALA A 570 -27.20 12.59 -14.58
N ARG A 571 -27.43 12.37 -13.28
CA ARG A 571 -27.87 13.41 -12.35
C ARG A 571 -26.90 14.60 -12.33
N LYS A 572 -25.59 14.36 -12.38
CA LYS A 572 -24.57 15.41 -12.42
C LYS A 572 -24.51 16.16 -13.74
N HIS A 573 -24.64 15.44 -14.85
CA HIS A 573 -24.72 16.05 -16.16
C HIS A 573 -25.96 16.97 -16.25
N ASP A 574 -27.12 16.49 -15.81
CA ASP A 574 -28.37 17.26 -15.79
C ASP A 574 -28.27 18.47 -14.86
N GLN A 575 -27.66 18.31 -13.69
CA GLN A 575 -27.39 19.42 -12.77
C GLN A 575 -26.49 20.48 -13.42
N SER A 576 -25.42 20.06 -14.10
CA SER A 576 -24.49 20.98 -14.78
C SER A 576 -25.19 21.72 -15.91
N ALA A 577 -25.98 21.02 -16.74
CA ALA A 577 -26.78 21.61 -17.79
C ALA A 577 -27.82 22.60 -17.24
N TRP A 578 -28.46 22.28 -16.10
CA TRP A 578 -29.37 23.19 -15.43
C TRP A 578 -28.67 24.44 -14.91
N VAL A 579 -27.51 24.31 -14.25
CA VAL A 579 -26.72 25.46 -13.76
C VAL A 579 -26.32 26.37 -14.92
N GLN A 580 -25.87 25.81 -16.04
CA GLN A 580 -25.53 26.59 -17.23
C GLN A 580 -26.73 27.35 -17.77
N ARG A 581 -27.87 26.68 -17.97
CA ARG A 581 -29.11 27.34 -18.43
C ARG A 581 -29.59 28.42 -17.46
N TYR A 582 -29.53 28.16 -16.16
CA TYR A 582 -29.90 29.14 -15.13
C TYR A 582 -28.97 30.36 -15.18
N TYR A 583 -27.66 30.15 -15.35
CA TYR A 583 -26.69 31.24 -15.50
C TYR A 583 -26.95 32.06 -16.77
N GLU A 584 -27.16 31.42 -17.91
CA GLU A 584 -27.46 32.09 -19.18
C GLU A 584 -28.73 32.94 -19.09
N GLN A 585 -29.79 32.44 -18.45
CA GLN A 585 -31.06 33.15 -18.30
C GLN A 585 -30.99 34.30 -17.30
N ASN A 586 -30.13 34.22 -16.28
CA ASN A 586 -30.03 35.20 -15.20
C ASN A 586 -28.69 35.95 -15.23
N ARG A 587 -28.01 35.96 -16.39
CA ARG A 587 -26.61 36.39 -16.51
C ARG A 587 -26.37 37.79 -15.95
N GLU A 588 -27.20 38.75 -16.35
CA GLU A 588 -27.07 40.15 -15.92
C GLU A 588 -27.22 40.30 -14.41
N GLN A 589 -28.20 39.61 -13.81
CA GLN A 589 -28.44 39.67 -12.36
C GLN A 589 -27.30 39.02 -11.57
N ILE A 590 -26.82 37.86 -12.04
CA ILE A 590 -25.73 37.13 -11.39
C ILE A 590 -24.42 37.93 -11.50
N GLU A 591 -24.09 38.45 -12.69
CA GLU A 591 -22.89 39.26 -12.90
C GLU A 591 -22.95 40.60 -12.13
N ALA A 592 -24.12 41.24 -12.05
CA ALA A 592 -24.29 42.45 -11.24
C ALA A 592 -24.12 42.17 -9.75
N LYS A 593 -24.68 41.05 -9.24
CA LYS A 593 -24.51 40.63 -7.85
C LYS A 593 -23.05 40.31 -7.53
N LEU A 594 -22.34 39.60 -8.43
CA LEU A 594 -20.91 39.31 -8.30
C LEU A 594 -20.05 40.58 -8.30
N ARG A 595 -20.39 41.57 -9.15
CA ARG A 595 -19.71 42.87 -9.16
C ARG A 595 -19.92 43.62 -7.84
N ALA A 596 -21.17 43.72 -7.39
CA ALA A 596 -21.50 44.37 -6.11
C ALA A 596 -20.81 43.69 -4.91
N GLU A 597 -20.74 42.36 -4.89
CA GLU A 597 -20.04 41.60 -3.83
C GLU A 597 -18.52 41.85 -3.86
N ARG A 598 -17.92 41.96 -5.06
CA ARG A 598 -16.49 42.30 -5.19
C ARG A 598 -16.21 43.72 -4.71
N GLU A 599 -17.02 44.70 -5.14
CA GLU A 599 -16.90 46.08 -4.70
C GLU A 599 -17.09 46.22 -3.18
N ALA A 600 -18.05 45.48 -2.60
CA ALA A 600 -18.27 45.46 -1.16
C ALA A 600 -17.07 44.85 -0.39
N ARG A 601 -16.45 43.79 -0.93
CA ARG A 601 -15.25 43.18 -0.33
C ARG A 601 -14.04 44.13 -0.38
N GLU A 602 -13.81 44.77 -1.53
CA GLU A 602 -12.74 45.77 -1.67
C GLU A 602 -12.97 46.96 -0.73
N LEU A 603 -14.21 47.41 -0.55
CA LEU A 603 -14.55 48.46 0.40
C LEU A 603 -14.31 48.02 1.85
N ALA A 604 -14.69 46.80 2.22
CA ALA A 604 -14.46 46.25 3.56
C ALA A 604 -12.96 46.16 3.89
N GLU A 605 -12.14 45.72 2.93
CA GLU A 605 -10.68 45.66 3.07
C GLU A 605 -10.08 47.07 3.26
N ARG A 606 -10.57 48.07 2.51
CA ARG A 606 -10.15 49.47 2.70
C ARG A 606 -10.51 50.01 4.08
N LEU A 607 -11.73 49.77 4.54
CA LEU A 607 -12.17 50.20 5.87
C LEU A 607 -11.39 49.51 6.99
N GLU A 608 -10.99 48.26 6.81
CA GLU A 608 -10.15 47.53 7.76
C GLU A 608 -8.74 48.13 7.83
N VAL A 609 -8.15 48.49 6.69
CA VAL A 609 -6.86 49.21 6.63
C VAL A 609 -6.97 50.59 7.27
N GLU A 610 -8.00 51.39 6.93
CA GLU A 610 -8.21 52.72 7.54
C GLU A 610 -8.38 52.63 9.06
N LYS A 611 -9.11 51.61 9.55
CA LYS A 611 -9.26 51.36 10.98
C LYS A 611 -7.93 51.01 11.63
N GLN A 612 -7.11 50.15 11.01
CA GLN A 612 -5.77 49.83 11.52
C GLN A 612 -4.88 51.08 11.57
N GLU A 613 -4.91 51.92 10.55
CA GLU A 613 -4.15 53.18 10.54
C GLU A 613 -4.62 54.15 11.64
N HIS A 614 -5.94 54.23 11.87
CA HIS A 614 -6.50 55.05 12.95
C HIS A 614 -6.09 54.55 14.33
N ASP A 615 -6.16 53.24 14.57
CA ASP A 615 -5.74 52.61 15.82
C ASP A 615 -4.22 52.82 16.07
N ASP A 616 -3.40 52.72 15.02
CA ASP A 616 -1.97 53.02 15.06
C ASP A 616 -1.68 54.50 15.35
N PHE A 617 -2.46 55.42 14.77
CA PHE A 617 -2.36 56.84 15.07
C PHE A 617 -2.65 57.14 16.55
N LEU A 618 -3.76 56.61 17.08
CA LEU A 618 -4.11 56.75 18.50
C LEU A 618 -3.03 56.17 19.40
N ARG A 619 -2.46 55.03 19.03
CA ARG A 619 -1.35 54.40 19.77
C ARG A 619 -0.11 55.29 19.78
N ARG A 620 0.26 55.91 18.65
CA ARG A 620 1.38 56.87 18.57
C ARG A 620 1.14 58.11 19.42
N GLN A 621 -0.08 58.65 19.39
CA GLN A 621 -0.45 59.82 20.20
C GLN A 621 -0.37 59.52 21.70
N ALA A 622 -0.86 58.35 22.14
CA ALA A 622 -0.77 57.92 23.54
C ALA A 622 0.69 57.77 24.00
N ILE A 623 1.59 57.27 23.12
CA ILE A 623 3.03 57.19 23.41
C ILE A 623 3.67 58.58 23.53
N GLU A 624 3.29 59.54 22.69
CA GLU A 624 3.80 60.91 22.78
C GLU A 624 3.32 61.63 24.04
N GLU A 625 2.06 61.47 24.43
CA GLU A 625 1.54 62.02 25.69
C GLU A 625 2.22 61.40 26.91
N ALA A 626 2.49 60.09 26.87
CA ALA A 626 3.22 59.40 27.94
C ALA A 626 4.68 59.87 28.07
N LYS A 627 5.31 60.35 26.98
CA LYS A 627 6.66 60.94 27.01
C LYS A 627 6.70 62.39 27.52
N LYS A 628 5.56 63.08 27.54
CA LYS A 628 5.44 64.47 28.03
C LYS A 628 5.11 64.56 29.52
N LYS A 629 4.73 63.46 30.16
CA LYS A 629 4.65 63.30 31.62
C LYS A 629 5.97 62.76 32.15
#